data_AF-A0A4P8H5J8-F1
#
_entry.id   AF-A0A4P8H5J8-F1
#
_cell.length_a   1.000
_cell.length_b   1.000
_cell.length_c   1.000
_cell.angle_alpha   90.00
_cell.angle_beta   90.00
_cell.angle_gamma   90.00
#
_symmetry.space_group_name_H-M   'P 1'
#
loop_
_entity.id
_entity.type
_entity.pdbx_description
1 polymer ?
#
loop_
_entity_poly.entity_id
_entity_poly.type
_entity_poly.pdbx_seq_one_letter_code
_entity_poly.pdbx_strand_id
1 'polypeptide(L)'
;MSPLLTRTPPGGRPGRRTHRFDEPRDIARTLFRVLPGLGVVLACLLLVAPWAVLTARTEANFGPHMAEYSLTTDAAVTIDLGALGSVRMPAAELLPFGLGARIDVGEIPAESALGGTTLDALGEDVSAYATFFSSPEGQFRIVARGLAADALAREAGAGLGLAALIGVVVVMRGPPDRSTPRSRRRTTAGLASGTALACLLAVLLVPIQRPQPITANPAFAGTPLAGAEVTGRLSGVIDEAVGLVDGFIEDNDAFYDQALAALDTAWTERPFDARWSAAAALVPPPDPRTGGHSGEVVTAVLGSDLHCNVGMARVVGDVVVRTGADLYLDGGDITMTGTPAENYCVDALAHQLPDRLPRVLIKGNHDSLDTARHAASTGWTVLADGTVEIAGLRIHGGPDPRRTVFGVSEPVLETGETAAEFGARMAAEACGAEADITLIHDPRHAQPALETGCVPFALSGHWHRRVGPEPFARGIRYVSSTTGGALADALTPGPLKMPAELSIIRFDADTGAPLDLQVVTVDMDAGVTFSARETVPRPGPWAPAEDPEAGAQADGGP
;
A
#
# COMPACT_ATOMS: atom_id res chain seq x y z
N MET A 1 85.16 -79.27 8.90
CA MET A 1 85.60 -79.22 7.50
C MET A 1 85.27 -77.83 6.96
N SER A 2 86.30 -77.01 6.76
CA SER A 2 86.28 -75.76 5.98
C SER A 2 86.03 -76.09 4.47
N PRO A 3 85.94 -75.12 3.50
CA PRO A 3 86.35 -73.72 3.62
C PRO A 3 85.60 -72.67 2.73
N LEU A 4 86.14 -71.44 2.75
CA LEU A 4 86.13 -70.37 1.71
C LEU A 4 84.86 -69.47 1.62
N LEU A 5 84.90 -68.14 1.53
CA LEU A 5 85.96 -67.16 1.27
C LEU A 5 85.59 -65.74 1.78
N THR A 6 86.65 -65.03 2.12
CA THR A 6 86.84 -63.65 2.60
C THR A 6 86.61 -62.53 1.58
N ARG A 7 86.18 -61.33 2.02
CA ARG A 7 86.91 -60.03 1.91
C ARG A 7 86.07 -58.80 2.34
N THR A 8 86.59 -58.05 3.32
CA THR A 8 86.47 -56.58 3.56
C THR A 8 87.77 -55.90 3.10
N PRO A 9 87.89 -54.55 2.85
CA PRO A 9 87.68 -53.42 3.82
C PRO A 9 87.34 -52.04 3.15
N PRO A 10 87.61 -50.84 3.73
CA PRO A 10 87.09 -50.24 4.98
C PRO A 10 86.51 -48.79 4.83
N GLY A 11 85.75 -48.35 5.85
CA GLY A 11 85.93 -47.05 6.52
C GLY A 11 85.50 -45.72 5.85
N GLY A 12 84.40 -45.13 6.33
CA GLY A 12 84.09 -43.70 6.13
C GLY A 12 83.09 -43.18 7.17
N ARG A 13 83.53 -42.31 8.09
CA ARG A 13 82.67 -41.54 9.03
C ARG A 13 81.86 -40.49 8.26
N PRO A 14 80.70 -40.05 8.79
CA PRO A 14 80.44 -38.61 8.76
C PRO A 14 79.88 -38.06 10.08
N GLY A 15 80.15 -36.77 10.27
CA GLY A 15 79.92 -36.01 11.49
C GLY A 15 78.48 -35.57 11.71
N ARG A 16 78.20 -35.31 12.98
CA ARG A 16 76.98 -34.73 13.52
C ARG A 16 76.91 -33.25 13.11
N ARG A 17 75.96 -32.87 12.24
CA ARG A 17 75.57 -31.47 11.99
C ARG A 17 74.18 -31.22 12.58
N THR A 18 74.13 -30.42 13.64
CA THR A 18 72.90 -29.87 14.20
C THR A 18 72.37 -28.77 13.27
N HIS A 19 71.21 -29.00 12.64
CA HIS A 19 70.49 -27.96 11.90
C HIS A 19 69.74 -27.07 12.90
N ARG A 20 70.12 -25.80 12.98
CA ARG A 20 69.36 -24.73 13.62
C ARG A 20 68.34 -24.23 12.58
N PHE A 21 67.05 -24.37 12.87
CA PHE A 21 65.96 -23.90 12.00
C PHE A 21 65.89 -22.36 12.03
N ASP A 22 65.89 -21.74 10.85
CA ASP A 22 65.77 -20.29 10.60
C ASP A 22 64.29 -20.01 10.27
N GLU A 23 63.40 -19.97 11.28
CA GLU A 23 61.92 -19.90 11.11
C GLU A 23 61.36 -18.79 10.19
N PRO A 24 61.86 -17.54 10.14
CA PRO A 24 61.24 -16.50 9.31
C PRO A 24 61.49 -16.67 7.80
N ARG A 25 62.52 -17.44 7.40
CA ARG A 25 62.86 -17.65 5.97
C ARG A 25 62.05 -18.76 5.32
N ASP A 26 61.59 -19.74 6.10
CA ASP A 26 60.82 -20.86 5.58
C ASP A 26 59.34 -20.50 5.39
N ILE A 27 58.80 -19.58 6.19
CA ILE A 27 57.47 -19.00 5.96
C ILE A 27 57.45 -18.18 4.67
N ALA A 28 58.44 -17.30 4.46
CA ALA A 28 58.55 -16.48 3.25
C ALA A 28 58.73 -17.30 1.96
N ARG A 29 59.50 -18.40 2.01
CA ARG A 29 59.66 -19.33 0.87
C ARG A 29 58.39 -20.13 0.58
N THR A 30 57.63 -20.49 1.61
CA THR A 30 56.36 -21.22 1.46
C THR A 30 55.30 -20.31 0.85
N LEU A 31 55.18 -19.06 1.31
CA LEU A 31 54.32 -18.03 0.70
C LEU A 31 54.66 -17.79 -0.78
N PHE A 32 55.95 -17.68 -1.13
CA PHE A 32 56.39 -17.48 -2.52
C PHE A 32 56.07 -18.65 -3.45
N ARG A 33 55.87 -19.87 -2.92
CA ARG A 33 55.49 -21.06 -3.69
C ARG A 33 53.98 -21.21 -3.88
N VAL A 34 53.17 -20.65 -2.98
CA VAL A 34 51.70 -20.74 -3.02
C VAL A 34 51.07 -19.59 -3.84
N LEU A 35 51.71 -18.42 -3.87
CA LEU A 35 51.28 -17.23 -4.62
C LEU A 35 50.90 -17.49 -6.09
N PRO A 36 51.67 -18.25 -6.90
CA PRO A 36 51.30 -18.54 -8.28
C PRO A 36 50.06 -19.44 -8.41
N GLY A 37 49.89 -20.39 -7.48
CA GLY A 37 48.72 -21.28 -7.45
C GLY A 37 47.44 -20.53 -7.07
N LEU A 38 47.54 -19.61 -6.11
CA LEU A 38 46.45 -18.72 -5.73
C LEU A 38 46.03 -17.81 -6.90
N GLY A 39 47.01 -17.27 -7.64
CA GLY A 39 46.75 -16.47 -8.84
C GLY A 39 46.01 -17.24 -9.95
N VAL A 40 46.31 -18.53 -10.14
CA VAL A 40 45.60 -19.40 -11.10
C VAL A 40 44.17 -19.66 -10.66
N VAL A 41 43.95 -19.95 -9.37
CA VAL A 41 42.59 -20.14 -8.83
C VAL A 41 41.77 -18.87 -9.01
N LEU A 42 42.31 -17.70 -8.64
CA LEU A 42 41.63 -16.43 -8.81
C LEU A 42 41.29 -16.13 -10.27
N ALA A 43 42.22 -16.40 -11.20
CA ALA A 43 41.97 -16.24 -12.63
C ALA A 43 40.87 -17.20 -13.13
N CYS A 44 40.82 -18.43 -12.64
CA CYS A 44 39.78 -19.38 -13.00
C CYS A 44 38.40 -18.94 -12.48
N LEU A 45 38.33 -18.45 -11.24
CA LEU A 45 37.11 -17.88 -10.65
C LEU A 45 36.59 -16.71 -11.48
N LEU A 46 37.45 -15.73 -11.79
CA LEU A 46 37.10 -14.58 -12.62
C LEU A 46 36.63 -14.98 -14.04
N LEU A 47 37.20 -16.04 -14.62
CA LEU A 47 36.81 -16.53 -15.94
C LEU A 47 35.44 -17.21 -15.94
N VAL A 48 35.07 -17.93 -14.87
CA VAL A 48 33.78 -18.62 -14.78
C VAL A 48 32.67 -17.76 -14.19
N ALA A 49 32.99 -16.62 -13.56
CA ALA A 49 32.02 -15.75 -12.90
C ALA A 49 30.85 -15.31 -13.82
N PRO A 50 31.04 -14.87 -15.07
CA PRO A 50 29.92 -14.49 -15.94
C PRO A 50 28.98 -15.66 -16.24
N TRP A 51 29.53 -16.85 -16.47
CA TRP A 51 28.74 -18.07 -16.66
C TRP A 51 28.00 -18.45 -15.36
N ALA A 52 28.66 -18.36 -14.22
CA ALA A 52 28.07 -18.69 -12.93
C ALA A 52 26.88 -17.78 -12.59
N VAL A 53 27.01 -16.47 -12.86
CA VAL A 53 25.93 -15.49 -12.67
C VAL A 53 24.76 -15.74 -13.63
N LEU A 54 25.03 -15.96 -14.92
CA LEU A 54 23.98 -16.11 -15.95
C LEU A 54 23.35 -17.51 -15.98
N THR A 55 23.89 -18.46 -15.22
CA THR A 55 23.27 -19.78 -15.01
C THR A 55 22.75 -19.97 -13.59
N ALA A 56 22.85 -18.94 -12.74
CA ALA A 56 22.33 -18.96 -11.40
C ALA A 56 20.81 -19.00 -11.40
N ARG A 57 20.26 -19.81 -10.50
CA ARG A 57 18.83 -19.97 -10.32
C ARG A 57 18.49 -19.99 -8.84
N THR A 58 17.31 -19.48 -8.50
CA THR A 58 16.77 -19.59 -7.15
C THR A 58 15.28 -19.74 -7.21
N GLU A 59 14.72 -20.45 -6.24
CA GLU A 59 13.27 -20.53 -6.04
C GLU A 59 12.87 -19.55 -4.94
N ALA A 60 11.79 -18.81 -5.14
CA ALA A 60 11.18 -17.95 -4.13
C ALA A 60 9.69 -17.76 -4.42
N ASN A 61 8.98 -17.13 -3.49
CA ASN A 61 7.55 -16.90 -3.64
C ASN A 61 7.29 -15.72 -4.59
N PHE A 62 6.38 -15.92 -5.53
CA PHE A 62 5.72 -14.89 -6.34
C PHE A 62 4.24 -14.86 -5.95
N GLY A 63 3.88 -13.96 -5.03
CA GLY A 63 2.58 -14.01 -4.37
C GLY A 63 2.37 -15.35 -3.63
N PRO A 64 1.27 -16.08 -3.90
CA PRO A 64 1.00 -17.40 -3.31
C PRO A 64 1.75 -18.56 -4.01
N HIS A 65 2.40 -18.32 -5.16
CA HIS A 65 3.03 -19.37 -5.95
C HIS A 65 4.55 -19.42 -5.76
N MET A 66 5.14 -20.60 -5.98
CA MET A 66 6.59 -20.76 -6.08
C MET A 66 7.03 -20.44 -7.50
N ALA A 67 8.02 -19.56 -7.64
CA ALA A 67 8.59 -19.21 -8.93
C ALA A 67 10.10 -19.47 -8.96
N GLU A 68 10.59 -19.89 -10.13
CA GLU A 68 12.02 -20.00 -10.41
C GLU A 68 12.51 -18.68 -11.01
N TYR A 69 13.51 -18.07 -10.38
CA TYR A 69 14.12 -16.81 -10.79
C TYR A 69 15.48 -17.09 -11.42
N SER A 70 15.75 -16.46 -12.55
CA SER A 70 17.04 -16.51 -13.23
C SER A 70 17.39 -15.18 -13.91
N LEU A 71 18.68 -14.97 -14.18
CA LEU A 71 19.16 -13.79 -14.90
C LEU A 71 19.27 -14.07 -16.39
N THR A 72 18.92 -13.07 -17.20
CA THR A 72 18.98 -13.10 -18.67
C THR A 72 19.83 -11.96 -19.21
N THR A 73 20.14 -11.98 -20.51
CA THR A 73 20.88 -10.89 -21.17
C THR A 73 20.07 -10.18 -22.25
N ASP A 74 18.76 -10.38 -22.27
CA ASP A 74 17.85 -9.80 -23.26
C ASP A 74 17.29 -8.43 -22.85
N ALA A 75 17.79 -7.87 -21.74
CA ALA A 75 17.38 -6.57 -21.18
C ALA A 75 15.87 -6.44 -20.92
N ALA A 76 15.19 -7.56 -20.64
CA ALA A 76 13.78 -7.61 -20.32
C ALA A 76 13.54 -8.38 -19.01
N VAL A 77 12.53 -7.97 -18.24
CA VAL A 77 11.95 -8.79 -17.19
C VAL A 77 10.80 -9.58 -17.80
N THR A 78 10.91 -10.90 -17.81
CA THR A 78 9.88 -11.81 -18.34
C THR A 78 9.28 -12.62 -17.20
N ILE A 79 7.98 -12.47 -16.99
CA ILE A 79 7.19 -13.28 -16.07
C ILE A 79 6.42 -14.29 -16.93
N ASP A 80 6.77 -15.57 -16.80
CA ASP A 80 6.13 -16.66 -17.52
C ASP A 80 5.11 -17.36 -16.61
N LEU A 81 3.84 -17.31 -17.00
CA LEU A 81 2.70 -17.88 -16.28
C LEU A 81 2.21 -19.18 -16.96
N GLY A 82 3.03 -19.78 -17.82
CA GLY A 82 2.75 -21.04 -18.50
C GLY A 82 1.59 -20.92 -19.49
N ALA A 83 0.52 -21.71 -19.29
CA ALA A 83 -0.62 -21.78 -20.21
C ALA A 83 -1.40 -20.46 -20.33
N LEU A 84 -1.24 -19.54 -19.37
CA LEU A 84 -1.87 -18.22 -19.39
C LEU A 84 -1.11 -17.24 -20.30
N GLY A 85 0.17 -17.48 -20.58
CA GLY A 85 1.04 -16.61 -21.36
C GLY A 85 2.12 -15.94 -20.50
N SER A 86 2.67 -14.83 -21.00
CA SER A 86 3.78 -14.15 -20.33
C SER A 86 3.60 -12.63 -20.33
N VAL A 87 4.12 -11.97 -19.28
CA VAL A 87 4.26 -10.51 -19.20
C VAL A 87 5.73 -10.15 -19.38
N ARG A 88 6.04 -9.27 -20.33
CA ARG A 88 7.41 -8.83 -20.64
C ARG A 88 7.52 -7.32 -20.54
N MET A 89 8.48 -6.84 -19.77
CA MET A 89 8.69 -5.41 -19.56
C MET A 89 10.17 -5.02 -19.71
N PRO A 90 10.48 -3.78 -20.12
CA PRO A 90 11.85 -3.30 -20.23
C PRO A 90 12.58 -3.37 -18.87
N ALA A 91 13.78 -3.96 -18.83
CA ALA A 91 14.57 -4.04 -17.60
C ALA A 91 15.56 -2.88 -17.42
N ALA A 92 15.65 -1.96 -18.39
CA ALA A 92 16.71 -0.95 -18.46
C ALA A 92 16.79 -0.03 -17.22
N GLU A 93 15.66 0.23 -16.57
CA GLU A 93 15.58 1.05 -15.35
C GLU A 93 15.69 0.21 -14.06
N LEU A 94 15.53 -1.11 -14.17
CA LEU A 94 15.46 -2.04 -13.03
C LEU A 94 16.78 -2.78 -12.79
N LEU A 95 17.49 -3.14 -13.86
CA LEU A 95 18.70 -3.97 -13.81
C LEU A 95 19.85 -3.32 -14.58
N PRO A 96 21.07 -3.27 -14.01
CA PRO A 96 22.20 -2.65 -14.67
C PRO A 96 22.78 -3.53 -15.78
N PHE A 97 23.63 -2.93 -16.62
CA PHE A 97 24.46 -3.62 -17.62
C PHE A 97 23.69 -4.38 -18.72
N GLY A 98 22.42 -4.04 -18.94
CA GLY A 98 21.58 -4.71 -19.96
C GLY A 98 21.18 -6.13 -19.56
N LEU A 99 21.24 -6.45 -18.26
CA LEU A 99 20.71 -7.69 -17.73
C LEU A 99 19.18 -7.66 -17.74
N GLY A 100 18.60 -8.83 -17.95
CA GLY A 100 17.18 -9.08 -17.73
C GLY A 100 17.00 -10.09 -16.59
N ALA A 101 15.75 -10.39 -16.31
CA ALA A 101 15.37 -11.44 -15.37
C ALA A 101 14.22 -12.26 -15.93
N ARG A 102 14.24 -13.55 -15.67
CA ARG A 102 13.13 -14.45 -16.00
C ARG A 102 12.58 -15.04 -14.71
N ILE A 103 11.26 -14.97 -14.59
CA ILE A 103 10.47 -15.45 -13.45
C ILE A 103 9.51 -16.49 -14.01
N ASP A 104 9.78 -17.77 -13.77
CA ASP A 104 8.94 -18.88 -14.20
C ASP A 104 8.03 -19.28 -13.03
N VAL A 105 6.76 -18.88 -13.06
CA VAL A 105 5.81 -19.05 -11.94
C VAL A 105 5.19 -20.46 -11.89
N GLY A 106 5.36 -21.27 -12.95
CA GLY A 106 4.77 -22.61 -13.06
C GLY A 106 3.27 -22.57 -13.37
N GLU A 107 2.65 -23.76 -13.57
CA GLU A 107 1.22 -23.85 -13.92
C GLU A 107 0.34 -23.31 -12.78
N ILE A 108 -0.29 -22.15 -13.01
CA ILE A 108 -1.50 -21.76 -12.30
C ILE A 108 -2.58 -22.73 -12.80
N PRO A 109 -3.14 -23.62 -11.96
CA PRO A 109 -4.14 -24.58 -12.41
C PRO A 109 -5.29 -23.82 -13.07
N ALA A 110 -5.64 -24.18 -14.30
CA ALA A 110 -6.71 -23.51 -15.04
C ALA A 110 -8.07 -23.57 -14.29
N GLU A 111 -8.20 -24.53 -13.36
CA GLU A 111 -9.36 -24.71 -12.47
C GLU A 111 -9.41 -23.65 -11.34
N SER A 112 -8.27 -23.05 -10.98
CA SER A 112 -8.17 -21.99 -9.96
C SER A 112 -8.41 -20.60 -10.54
N ALA A 113 -8.14 -20.39 -11.83
CA ALA A 113 -8.34 -19.10 -12.49
C ALA A 113 -9.79 -18.90 -12.98
N LEU A 114 -10.49 -19.99 -13.33
CA LEU A 114 -11.85 -19.93 -13.89
C LEU A 114 -12.65 -21.18 -13.47
N GLY A 115 -13.11 -21.21 -12.22
CA GLY A 115 -14.19 -22.11 -11.78
C GLY A 115 -13.82 -23.12 -10.69
N GLY A 116 -13.80 -22.67 -9.43
CA GLY A 116 -13.74 -23.53 -8.24
C GLY A 116 -14.32 -22.86 -7.00
N THR A 117 -15.24 -23.52 -6.31
CA THR A 117 -16.13 -22.98 -5.26
C THR A 117 -15.49 -22.88 -3.86
N THR A 118 -14.35 -22.20 -3.71
CA THR A 118 -13.82 -21.88 -2.38
C THR A 118 -13.42 -20.41 -2.32
N LEU A 119 -14.36 -19.56 -1.92
CA LEU A 119 -14.17 -18.12 -1.68
C LEU A 119 -13.00 -17.85 -0.72
N ASP A 120 -12.71 -18.77 0.20
CA ASP A 120 -11.60 -18.67 1.16
C ASP A 120 -10.22 -18.73 0.49
N ALA A 121 -10.04 -19.58 -0.53
CA ALA A 121 -8.77 -19.71 -1.25
C ALA A 121 -8.51 -18.51 -2.18
N LEU A 122 -9.56 -17.97 -2.81
CA LEU A 122 -9.48 -16.72 -3.57
C LEU A 122 -9.16 -15.52 -2.66
N GLY A 123 -9.71 -15.47 -1.44
CA GLY A 123 -9.41 -14.42 -0.46
C GLY A 123 -7.97 -14.47 0.06
N GLU A 124 -7.44 -15.66 0.32
CA GLU A 124 -6.04 -15.86 0.74
C GLU A 124 -5.04 -15.51 -0.38
N ASP A 125 -5.33 -15.92 -1.62
CA ASP A 125 -4.50 -15.61 -2.79
C ASP A 125 -4.52 -14.11 -3.12
N VAL A 126 -5.70 -13.46 -3.08
CA VAL A 126 -5.83 -12.01 -3.30
C VAL A 126 -5.09 -11.22 -2.22
N SER A 127 -5.19 -11.64 -0.96
CA SER A 127 -4.46 -11.02 0.16
C SER A 127 -2.94 -11.23 0.04
N ALA A 128 -2.50 -12.39 -0.44
CA ALA A 128 -1.10 -12.71 -0.69
C ALA A 128 -0.52 -11.87 -1.85
N TYR A 129 -1.27 -11.71 -2.95
CA TYR A 129 -0.89 -10.81 -4.04
C TYR A 129 -0.90 -9.34 -3.59
N ALA A 130 -1.92 -8.90 -2.85
CA ALA A 130 -1.99 -7.54 -2.31
C ALA A 130 -0.81 -7.23 -1.37
N THR A 131 -0.42 -8.18 -0.51
CA THR A 131 0.76 -8.06 0.36
C THR A 131 2.07 -8.00 -0.45
N PHE A 132 2.17 -8.84 -1.49
CA PHE A 132 3.33 -8.86 -2.39
C PHE A 132 3.52 -7.52 -3.12
N PHE A 133 2.45 -6.96 -3.69
CA PHE A 133 2.50 -5.70 -4.42
C PHE A 133 2.58 -4.47 -3.52
N SER A 134 2.15 -4.56 -2.25
CA SER A 134 2.27 -3.46 -1.28
C SER A 134 3.64 -3.37 -0.58
N SER A 135 4.46 -4.43 -0.58
CA SER A 135 5.79 -4.43 0.06
C SER A 135 6.83 -5.36 -0.64
N PRO A 136 7.16 -5.12 -1.92
CA PRO A 136 7.95 -6.05 -2.73
C PRO A 136 9.43 -6.17 -2.31
N GLU A 137 9.98 -5.22 -1.54
CA GLU A 137 11.41 -5.12 -1.22
C GLU A 137 11.92 -6.27 -0.35
N GLY A 138 11.03 -6.89 0.44
CA GLY A 138 11.33 -8.08 1.23
C GLY A 138 11.68 -9.26 0.32
N GLN A 139 10.84 -9.53 -0.67
CA GLN A 139 10.98 -10.67 -1.58
C GLN A 139 12.15 -10.50 -2.52
N PHE A 140 12.37 -9.30 -3.07
CA PHE A 140 13.52 -9.07 -3.95
C PHE A 140 14.88 -9.29 -3.26
N ARG A 141 15.00 -9.01 -1.96
CA ARG A 141 16.21 -9.35 -1.20
C ARG A 141 16.42 -10.85 -1.06
N ILE A 142 15.36 -11.63 -0.90
CA ILE A 142 15.44 -13.09 -0.80
C ILE A 142 15.93 -13.64 -2.13
N VAL A 143 15.32 -13.23 -3.24
CA VAL A 143 15.72 -13.62 -4.60
C VAL A 143 17.17 -13.21 -4.89
N ALA A 144 17.55 -11.96 -4.63
CA ALA A 144 18.91 -11.48 -4.89
C ALA A 144 19.96 -12.26 -4.09
N ARG A 145 19.68 -12.59 -2.82
CA ARG A 145 20.58 -13.41 -1.99
C ARG A 145 20.64 -14.86 -2.48
N GLY A 146 19.52 -15.43 -2.88
CA GLY A 146 19.45 -16.78 -3.46
C GLY A 146 20.27 -16.89 -4.73
N LEU A 147 20.07 -15.98 -5.69
CA LEU A 147 20.86 -15.90 -6.92
C LEU A 147 22.35 -15.71 -6.64
N ALA A 148 22.71 -14.82 -5.71
CA ALA A 148 24.11 -14.62 -5.33
C ALA A 148 24.73 -15.88 -4.70
N ALA A 149 24.00 -16.58 -3.84
CA ALA A 149 24.48 -17.81 -3.22
C ALA A 149 24.68 -18.94 -4.24
N ASP A 150 23.73 -19.13 -5.15
CA ASP A 150 23.82 -20.14 -6.22
C ASP A 150 24.95 -19.79 -7.21
N ALA A 151 25.07 -18.52 -7.60
CA ALA A 151 26.17 -18.04 -8.43
C ALA A 151 27.55 -18.31 -7.80
N LEU A 152 27.72 -17.98 -6.51
CA LEU A 152 28.98 -18.21 -5.79
C LEU A 152 29.30 -19.71 -5.65
N ALA A 153 28.29 -20.55 -5.43
CA ALA A 153 28.47 -22.00 -5.36
C ALA A 153 28.93 -22.58 -6.71
N ARG A 154 28.31 -22.13 -7.80
CA ARG A 154 28.69 -22.50 -9.18
C ARG A 154 30.08 -21.99 -9.54
N GLU A 155 30.40 -20.74 -9.20
CA GLU A 155 31.70 -20.13 -9.43
C GLU A 155 32.80 -20.90 -8.69
N ALA A 156 32.60 -21.18 -7.41
CA ALA A 156 33.55 -21.95 -6.61
C ALA A 156 33.73 -23.37 -7.17
N GLY A 157 32.64 -24.08 -7.49
CA GLY A 157 32.69 -25.43 -8.04
C GLY A 157 33.41 -25.50 -9.40
N ALA A 158 33.00 -24.66 -10.35
CA ALA A 158 33.57 -24.63 -11.69
C ALA A 158 35.01 -24.07 -11.68
N GLY A 159 35.27 -23.02 -10.92
CA GLY A 159 36.58 -22.39 -10.81
C GLY A 159 37.61 -23.30 -10.15
N LEU A 160 37.26 -23.98 -9.06
CA LEU A 160 38.13 -24.97 -8.42
C LEU A 160 38.32 -26.20 -9.30
N GLY A 161 37.27 -26.67 -9.99
CA GLY A 161 37.37 -27.77 -10.95
C GLY A 161 38.32 -27.45 -12.10
N LEU A 162 38.22 -26.24 -12.66
CA LEU A 162 39.12 -25.75 -13.71
C LEU A 162 40.56 -25.60 -13.21
N ALA A 163 40.75 -25.05 -12.01
CA ALA A 163 42.07 -24.92 -11.40
C ALA A 163 42.71 -26.29 -11.09
N ALA A 164 41.92 -27.26 -10.63
CA ALA A 164 42.37 -28.64 -10.41
C ALA A 164 42.77 -29.32 -11.73
N LEU A 165 41.98 -29.13 -12.80
CA LEU A 165 42.32 -29.64 -14.13
C LEU A 165 43.64 -29.05 -14.64
N ILE A 166 43.82 -27.74 -14.51
CA ILE A 166 45.09 -27.06 -14.84
C ILE A 166 46.24 -27.63 -14.00
N GLY A 167 46.01 -27.83 -12.69
CA GLY A 167 46.99 -28.43 -11.78
C GLY A 167 47.41 -29.84 -12.21
N VAL A 168 46.47 -30.72 -12.55
CA VAL A 168 46.73 -32.09 -13.04
C VAL A 168 47.54 -32.05 -14.33
N VAL A 169 47.18 -31.17 -15.27
CA VAL A 169 47.92 -30.98 -16.54
C VAL A 169 49.35 -30.49 -16.29
N VAL A 170 49.56 -29.62 -15.29
CA VAL A 170 50.89 -29.13 -14.91
C VAL A 170 51.72 -30.24 -14.28
N VAL A 171 51.15 -31.06 -13.39
CA VAL A 171 51.84 -32.19 -12.75
C VAL A 171 52.20 -33.28 -13.77
N MET A 172 51.29 -33.66 -14.66
CA MET A 172 51.54 -34.66 -15.70
C MET A 172 52.65 -34.24 -16.68
N ARG A 173 52.90 -32.94 -16.85
CA ARG A 173 53.97 -32.41 -17.71
C ARG A 173 55.37 -32.45 -17.08
N GLY A 174 55.49 -32.72 -15.78
CA GLY A 174 56.76 -32.82 -15.06
C GLY A 174 57.49 -31.49 -14.83
N PRO A 175 58.58 -31.47 -14.04
CA PRO A 175 59.34 -30.25 -13.75
C PRO A 175 59.97 -29.69 -15.03
N PRO A 176 59.98 -28.36 -15.22
CA PRO A 176 60.54 -27.75 -16.40
C PRO A 176 62.03 -28.06 -16.49
N ASP A 177 62.45 -28.77 -17.55
CA ASP A 177 63.86 -28.98 -17.85
C ASP A 177 64.51 -27.63 -18.21
N ARG A 178 65.26 -27.07 -17.26
CA ARG A 178 65.89 -25.73 -17.36
C ARG A 178 67.12 -25.70 -18.27
N SER A 179 67.50 -26.82 -18.88
CA SER A 179 68.75 -26.95 -19.63
C SER A 179 68.74 -26.30 -21.01
N THR A 180 67.58 -25.99 -21.60
CA THR A 180 67.51 -25.40 -22.96
C THR A 180 66.43 -24.32 -23.12
N PRO A 181 66.71 -23.18 -23.81
CA PRO A 181 65.73 -22.11 -24.05
C PRO A 181 64.53 -22.57 -24.92
N ARG A 182 64.68 -23.67 -25.68
CA ARG A 182 63.60 -24.28 -26.48
C ARG A 182 62.56 -25.02 -25.64
N SER A 183 62.92 -25.61 -24.48
CA SER A 183 61.96 -26.28 -23.60
C SER A 183 61.04 -25.25 -22.92
N ARG A 184 61.61 -24.13 -22.45
CA ARG A 184 60.89 -23.03 -21.80
C ARG A 184 59.79 -22.44 -22.69
N ARG A 185 60.08 -22.26 -23.99
CA ARG A 185 59.14 -21.73 -25.00
C ARG A 185 57.99 -22.70 -25.31
N ARG A 186 58.24 -24.01 -25.28
CA ARG A 186 57.21 -25.05 -25.47
C ARG A 186 56.27 -25.16 -24.26
N THR A 187 56.80 -25.05 -23.04
CA THR A 187 55.98 -25.04 -21.81
C THR A 187 55.12 -23.78 -21.70
N THR A 188 55.65 -22.60 -22.02
CA THR A 188 54.86 -21.36 -21.98
C THR A 188 53.79 -21.32 -23.07
N ALA A 189 54.08 -21.83 -24.27
CA ALA A 189 53.11 -21.93 -25.35
C ALA A 189 51.98 -22.91 -25.01
N GLY A 190 52.27 -24.07 -24.41
CA GLY A 190 51.26 -25.04 -24.01
C GLY A 190 50.33 -24.55 -22.90
N LEU A 191 50.85 -23.79 -21.92
CA LEU A 191 50.03 -23.11 -20.91
C LEU A 191 49.16 -22.02 -21.54
N ALA A 192 49.73 -21.17 -22.39
CA ALA A 192 48.98 -20.11 -23.06
C ALA A 192 47.84 -20.67 -23.93
N SER A 193 48.07 -21.76 -24.68
CA SER A 193 47.04 -22.39 -25.50
C SER A 193 45.95 -23.09 -24.66
N GLY A 194 46.30 -23.73 -23.55
CA GLY A 194 45.33 -24.36 -22.64
C GLY A 194 44.46 -23.33 -21.93
N THR A 195 45.06 -22.24 -21.44
CA THR A 195 44.34 -21.10 -20.86
C THR A 195 43.47 -20.42 -21.91
N ALA A 196 43.97 -20.18 -23.12
CA ALA A 196 43.19 -19.60 -24.20
C ALA A 196 41.98 -20.47 -24.58
N LEU A 197 42.14 -21.80 -24.63
CA LEU A 197 41.04 -22.72 -24.89
C LEU A 197 40.01 -22.74 -23.75
N ALA A 198 40.46 -22.69 -22.49
CA ALA A 198 39.59 -22.58 -21.33
C ALA A 198 38.82 -21.24 -21.31
N CYS A 199 39.48 -20.12 -21.61
CA CYS A 199 38.82 -18.82 -21.78
C CYS A 199 37.80 -18.85 -22.93
N LEU A 200 38.16 -19.46 -24.06
CA LEU A 200 37.28 -19.60 -25.21
C LEU A 200 36.04 -20.43 -24.86
N LEU A 201 36.21 -21.57 -24.18
CA LEU A 201 35.10 -22.41 -23.70
C LEU A 201 34.23 -21.67 -22.67
N ALA A 202 34.84 -20.95 -21.72
CA ALA A 202 34.11 -20.15 -20.75
C ALA A 202 33.26 -19.08 -21.42
N VAL A 203 33.80 -18.38 -22.43
CA VAL A 203 33.06 -17.38 -23.22
C VAL A 203 31.98 -18.02 -24.09
N LEU A 204 32.24 -19.18 -24.70
CA LEU A 204 31.27 -19.89 -25.55
C LEU A 204 30.10 -20.48 -24.77
N LEU A 205 30.27 -20.75 -23.48
CA LEU A 205 29.24 -21.30 -22.60
C LEU A 205 28.37 -20.22 -21.94
N VAL A 206 28.68 -18.93 -22.10
CA VAL A 206 27.84 -17.84 -21.60
C VAL A 206 26.55 -17.79 -22.43
N PRO A 207 25.37 -17.97 -21.82
CA PRO A 207 24.10 -17.89 -22.55
C PRO A 207 23.79 -16.44 -22.90
N ILE A 208 24.17 -16.00 -24.12
CA ILE A 208 23.85 -14.66 -24.63
C ILE A 208 22.54 -14.72 -25.41
N GLN A 209 21.50 -14.12 -24.84
CA GLN A 209 20.21 -13.87 -25.49
C GLN A 209 20.22 -12.48 -26.14
N ARG A 210 19.65 -12.37 -27.35
CA ARG A 210 19.50 -11.08 -28.04
C ARG A 210 18.23 -10.38 -27.54
N PRO A 211 18.29 -9.07 -27.23
CA PRO A 211 17.10 -8.29 -26.94
C PRO A 211 16.09 -8.41 -28.08
N GLN A 212 14.84 -8.74 -27.72
CA GLN A 212 13.73 -8.70 -28.67
C GLN A 212 12.91 -7.42 -28.46
N PRO A 213 12.38 -6.83 -29.53
CA PRO A 213 11.50 -5.67 -29.40
C PRO A 213 10.26 -6.06 -28.61
N ILE A 214 9.93 -5.27 -27.59
CA ILE A 214 8.72 -5.42 -26.77
C ILE A 214 7.60 -4.67 -27.46
N THR A 215 6.49 -5.36 -27.74
CA THR A 215 5.28 -4.73 -28.30
C THR A 215 4.37 -4.33 -27.17
N ALA A 216 4.46 -3.07 -26.74
CA ALA A 216 3.66 -2.55 -25.64
C ALA A 216 2.16 -2.74 -25.90
N ASN A 217 1.44 -3.32 -24.93
CA ASN A 217 -0.01 -3.34 -24.97
C ASN A 217 -0.55 -1.96 -24.56
N PRO A 218 -1.34 -1.27 -25.41
CA PRO A 218 -1.94 0.02 -25.08
C PRO A 218 -2.80 -0.01 -23.81
N ALA A 219 -3.35 -1.17 -23.42
CA ALA A 219 -4.09 -1.38 -22.17
C ALA A 219 -3.36 -0.90 -20.91
N PHE A 220 -2.03 -0.90 -20.92
CA PHE A 220 -1.23 -0.50 -19.75
C PHE A 220 -0.77 0.95 -19.78
N ALA A 221 -1.20 1.75 -20.76
CA ALA A 221 -0.82 3.16 -20.83
C ALA A 221 -1.24 3.91 -19.56
N GLY A 222 -0.30 4.64 -18.94
CA GLY A 222 -0.55 5.38 -17.70
C GLY A 222 -0.53 4.53 -16.41
N THR A 223 -0.30 3.22 -16.52
CA THR A 223 -0.16 2.32 -15.36
C THR A 223 1.33 2.03 -15.06
N PRO A 224 1.66 1.46 -13.88
CA PRO A 224 3.02 0.98 -13.59
C PRO A 224 3.54 -0.10 -14.58
N LEU A 225 2.65 -0.72 -15.36
CA LEU A 225 3.00 -1.69 -16.41
C LEU A 225 3.08 -1.06 -17.80
N ALA A 226 3.08 0.27 -17.91
CA ALA A 226 3.19 0.97 -19.19
C ALA A 226 4.43 0.51 -19.98
N GLY A 227 4.23 0.14 -21.25
CA GLY A 227 5.30 -0.41 -22.09
C GLY A 227 5.48 -1.92 -21.97
N ALA A 228 4.71 -2.61 -21.13
CA ALA A 228 4.73 -4.06 -21.05
C ALA A 228 4.00 -4.71 -22.23
N GLU A 229 4.56 -5.80 -22.73
CA GLU A 229 3.92 -6.73 -23.65
C GLU A 229 3.28 -7.86 -22.86
N VAL A 230 2.05 -8.22 -23.20
CA VAL A 230 1.39 -9.40 -22.65
C VAL A 230 0.95 -10.32 -23.77
N THR A 231 1.19 -11.62 -23.59
CA THR A 231 0.92 -12.64 -24.59
C THR A 231 -0.02 -13.71 -24.05
N GLY A 232 -0.51 -14.58 -24.94
CA GLY A 232 -1.32 -15.73 -24.57
C GLY A 232 -2.76 -15.37 -24.18
N ARG A 233 -3.36 -16.20 -23.32
CA ARG A 233 -4.76 -16.04 -22.88
C ARG A 233 -4.93 -14.81 -21.97
N LEU A 234 -3.89 -14.45 -21.24
CA LEU A 234 -3.87 -13.28 -20.37
C LEU A 234 -4.11 -11.99 -21.15
N SER A 235 -3.61 -11.87 -22.39
CA SER A 235 -3.87 -10.69 -23.24
C SER A 235 -5.36 -10.49 -23.50
N GLY A 236 -6.10 -11.56 -23.83
CA GLY A 236 -7.55 -11.47 -24.07
C GLY A 236 -8.33 -11.09 -22.82
N VAL A 237 -7.92 -11.60 -21.65
CA VAL A 237 -8.51 -11.23 -20.35
C VAL A 237 -8.22 -9.78 -19.99
N ILE A 238 -7.01 -9.28 -20.26
CA ILE A 238 -6.65 -7.88 -20.01
C ILE A 238 -7.45 -6.95 -20.93
N ASP A 239 -7.56 -7.26 -22.21
CA ASP A 239 -8.30 -6.41 -23.16
C ASP A 239 -9.80 -6.35 -22.79
N GLU A 240 -10.38 -7.47 -22.35
CA GLU A 240 -11.75 -7.52 -21.82
C GLU A 240 -11.87 -6.77 -20.48
N ALA A 241 -10.93 -6.95 -19.56
CA ALA A 241 -10.89 -6.22 -18.29
C ALA A 241 -10.74 -4.71 -18.50
N VAL A 242 -9.95 -4.27 -19.47
CA VAL A 242 -9.82 -2.86 -19.85
C VAL A 242 -11.12 -2.33 -20.41
N GLY A 243 -11.78 -3.06 -21.32
CA GLY A 243 -13.09 -2.67 -21.82
C GLY A 243 -14.16 -2.57 -20.73
N LEU A 244 -14.11 -3.47 -19.74
CA LEU A 244 -14.98 -3.42 -18.55
C LEU A 244 -14.66 -2.22 -17.65
N VAL A 245 -13.38 -1.88 -17.47
CA VAL A 245 -12.95 -0.70 -16.71
C VAL A 245 -13.32 0.60 -17.44
N ASP A 246 -13.11 0.68 -18.75
CA ASP A 246 -13.49 1.84 -19.58
C ASP A 246 -15.01 2.05 -19.52
N GLY A 247 -15.79 0.99 -19.75
CA GLY A 247 -17.26 1.06 -19.63
C GLY A 247 -17.70 1.45 -18.22
N PHE A 248 -17.03 0.94 -17.18
CA PHE A 248 -17.29 1.33 -15.80
C PHE A 248 -16.97 2.81 -15.53
N ILE A 249 -15.88 3.36 -16.07
CA ILE A 249 -15.51 4.77 -15.96
C ILE A 249 -16.55 5.64 -16.68
N GLU A 250 -16.93 5.29 -17.91
CA GLU A 250 -17.93 6.01 -18.69
C GLU A 250 -19.30 6.02 -17.98
N ASP A 251 -19.76 4.87 -17.49
CA ASP A 251 -21.02 4.74 -16.74
C ASP A 251 -20.97 5.54 -15.43
N ASN A 252 -19.84 5.49 -14.73
CA ASN A 252 -19.60 6.26 -13.51
C ASN A 252 -19.67 7.76 -13.77
N ASP A 253 -18.96 8.25 -14.77
CA ASP A 253 -18.93 9.68 -15.11
C ASP A 253 -20.31 10.16 -15.56
N ALA A 254 -21.01 9.37 -16.39
CA ALA A 254 -22.38 9.67 -16.82
C ALA A 254 -23.34 9.76 -15.62
N PHE A 255 -23.21 8.87 -14.64
CA PHE A 255 -24.02 8.89 -13.42
C PHE A 255 -23.82 10.20 -12.62
N TYR A 256 -22.57 10.59 -12.36
CA TYR A 256 -22.31 11.80 -11.56
C TYR A 256 -22.54 13.10 -12.34
N ASP A 257 -22.39 13.09 -13.66
CA ASP A 257 -22.82 14.20 -14.51
C ASP A 257 -24.34 14.39 -14.45
N GLN A 258 -25.10 13.30 -14.46
CA GLN A 258 -26.55 13.34 -14.24
C GLN A 258 -26.88 13.84 -12.83
N ALA A 259 -26.19 13.38 -11.80
CA ALA A 259 -26.41 13.84 -10.42
C ALA A 259 -26.13 15.34 -10.27
N LEU A 260 -25.08 15.86 -10.91
CA LEU A 260 -24.78 17.30 -10.91
C LEU A 260 -25.84 18.11 -11.66
N ALA A 261 -26.38 17.59 -12.77
CA ALA A 261 -27.50 18.23 -13.46
C ALA A 261 -28.80 18.22 -12.63
N ALA A 262 -29.08 17.11 -11.95
CA ALA A 262 -30.19 17.00 -11.01
C ALA A 262 -30.01 17.93 -9.82
N LEU A 263 -28.79 18.06 -9.29
CA LEU A 263 -28.44 19.02 -8.24
C LEU A 263 -28.72 20.46 -8.67
N ASP A 264 -28.43 20.85 -9.91
CA ASP A 264 -28.74 22.21 -10.40
C ASP A 264 -30.24 22.54 -10.33
N THR A 265 -31.06 21.59 -10.77
CA THR A 265 -32.53 21.70 -10.72
C THR A 265 -33.01 21.71 -9.27
N ALA A 266 -32.61 20.71 -8.48
CA ALA A 266 -32.99 20.55 -7.09
C ALA A 266 -32.54 21.73 -6.23
N TRP A 267 -31.38 22.33 -6.53
CA TRP A 267 -30.87 23.52 -5.85
C TRP A 267 -31.84 24.68 -6.00
N THR A 268 -32.38 24.91 -7.20
CA THR A 268 -33.31 26.01 -7.47
C THR A 268 -34.68 25.77 -6.82
N GLU A 269 -35.12 24.52 -6.77
CA GLU A 269 -36.43 24.12 -6.24
C GLU A 269 -36.42 23.85 -4.73
N ARG A 270 -35.24 23.85 -4.09
CA ARG A 270 -35.09 23.41 -2.70
C ARG A 270 -35.98 24.22 -1.75
N PRO A 271 -36.51 23.59 -0.68
CA PRO A 271 -37.24 24.30 0.34
C PRO A 271 -36.34 25.35 1.01
N PHE A 272 -36.71 26.61 0.87
CA PHE A 272 -36.14 27.73 1.64
C PHE A 272 -36.96 28.06 2.89
N ASP A 273 -38.05 27.32 3.14
CA ASP A 273 -38.97 27.47 4.26
C ASP A 273 -38.30 27.16 5.59
N ALA A 274 -37.36 28.02 5.95
CA ALA A 274 -37.05 28.28 7.31
C ALA A 274 -38.31 28.99 7.85
N ARG A 275 -38.95 28.44 8.90
CA ARG A 275 -40.01 29.12 9.67
C ARG A 275 -39.44 30.37 10.39
N TRP A 276 -38.90 31.31 9.61
CA TRP A 276 -38.44 32.63 10.03
C TRP A 276 -39.41 33.69 9.49
N SER A 277 -40.71 33.40 9.56
CA SER A 277 -41.72 34.45 9.51
C SER A 277 -41.60 35.26 10.80
N ALA A 278 -40.79 36.31 10.73
CA ALA A 278 -40.91 37.56 11.47
C ALA A 278 -41.88 37.52 12.67
N ALA A 279 -41.42 37.07 13.84
CA ALA A 279 -41.89 37.49 15.17
C ALA A 279 -41.31 36.69 16.35
N ALA A 280 -40.69 35.52 16.16
CA ALA A 280 -40.15 34.77 17.29
C ALA A 280 -38.97 33.85 16.92
N ALA A 281 -37.84 34.06 17.62
CA ALA A 281 -36.71 33.16 17.88
C ALA A 281 -35.65 32.97 16.76
N LEU A 282 -34.33 33.15 16.96
CA LEU A 282 -33.47 33.52 18.10
C LEU A 282 -32.12 34.06 17.56
N VAL A 283 -32.01 35.37 17.37
CA VAL A 283 -30.74 36.09 17.62
C VAL A 283 -31.06 36.99 18.82
N PRO A 284 -30.36 36.85 19.97
CA PRO A 284 -30.59 37.75 21.10
C PRO A 284 -30.35 39.21 20.66
N PRO A 285 -31.16 40.18 21.11
CA PRO A 285 -30.80 41.58 20.90
C PRO A 285 -29.43 41.85 21.56
N PRO A 286 -28.54 42.61 20.91
CA PRO A 286 -27.15 42.79 21.35
C PRO A 286 -27.08 43.26 22.81
N ASP A 287 -26.24 42.63 23.64
CA ASP A 287 -25.95 43.11 25.00
C ASP A 287 -25.15 44.42 24.89
N PRO A 288 -25.69 45.57 25.33
CA PRO A 288 -24.98 46.85 25.29
C PRO A 288 -23.71 46.87 26.14
N ARG A 289 -23.47 45.86 26.99
CA ARG A 289 -22.31 45.75 27.88
C ARG A 289 -21.10 45.06 27.25
N THR A 290 -21.27 44.32 26.15
CA THR A 290 -20.18 43.55 25.51
C THR A 290 -19.69 44.14 24.19
N GLY A 291 -20.37 45.13 23.63
CA GLY A 291 -19.98 45.74 22.35
C GLY A 291 -20.08 44.79 21.14
N GLY A 292 -20.94 43.78 21.21
CA GLY A 292 -21.00 42.66 20.26
C GLY A 292 -21.49 43.00 18.85
N HIS A 293 -20.94 42.27 17.86
CA HIS A 293 -21.37 42.26 16.46
C HIS A 293 -22.52 41.25 16.32
N SER A 294 -23.77 41.73 16.38
CA SER A 294 -24.95 40.86 16.29
C SER A 294 -25.20 40.30 14.88
N GLY A 295 -25.38 38.98 14.74
CA GLY A 295 -26.20 38.38 13.67
C GLY A 295 -25.50 37.63 12.53
N GLU A 296 -24.27 37.15 12.71
CA GLU A 296 -23.58 36.31 11.72
C GLU A 296 -23.86 34.82 11.98
N VAL A 297 -23.91 34.02 10.90
CA VAL A 297 -24.17 32.57 10.93
C VAL A 297 -22.99 31.88 10.28
N VAL A 298 -22.44 30.86 10.95
CA VAL A 298 -21.43 29.98 10.35
C VAL A 298 -22.14 28.82 9.67
N THR A 299 -21.90 28.61 8.39
CA THR A 299 -22.48 27.51 7.61
C THR A 299 -21.43 26.44 7.34
N ALA A 300 -21.61 25.26 7.93
CA ALA A 300 -20.77 24.09 7.67
C ALA A 300 -21.46 23.11 6.72
N VAL A 301 -20.67 22.44 5.88
CA VAL A 301 -21.11 21.22 5.19
C VAL A 301 -20.41 20.03 5.85
N LEU A 302 -21.19 19.05 6.31
CA LEU A 302 -20.73 17.80 6.88
C LEU A 302 -20.83 16.69 5.82
N GLY A 303 -19.71 16.05 5.55
CA GLY A 303 -19.63 14.74 4.90
C GLY A 303 -19.07 13.69 5.85
N SER A 304 -19.30 12.42 5.56
CA SER A 304 -18.69 11.28 6.27
C SER A 304 -18.80 10.02 5.41
N ASP A 305 -17.90 9.07 5.58
CA ASP A 305 -17.98 7.75 4.94
C ASP A 305 -18.05 7.85 3.40
N LEU A 306 -17.16 8.69 2.82
CA LEU A 306 -17.03 8.84 1.36
C LEU A 306 -16.55 7.54 0.70
N HIS A 307 -15.75 6.72 1.41
CA HIS A 307 -15.39 5.37 0.97
C HIS A 307 -14.79 5.34 -0.44
N CYS A 308 -13.94 6.32 -0.73
CA CYS A 308 -13.29 6.55 -2.02
C CYS A 308 -14.24 6.72 -3.22
N ASN A 309 -15.46 7.21 -2.99
CA ASN A 309 -16.33 7.60 -4.09
C ASN A 309 -15.95 8.97 -4.67
N VAL A 310 -14.98 8.97 -5.59
CA VAL A 310 -14.48 10.20 -6.24
C VAL A 310 -15.53 10.90 -7.12
N GLY A 311 -16.58 10.18 -7.53
CA GLY A 311 -17.72 10.78 -8.20
C GLY A 311 -18.55 11.66 -7.27
N MET A 312 -18.87 11.15 -6.08
CA MET A 312 -19.53 11.93 -5.03
C MET A 312 -18.68 13.11 -4.54
N ALA A 313 -17.35 13.01 -4.56
CA ALA A 313 -16.48 14.15 -4.25
C ALA A 313 -16.80 15.39 -5.12
N ARG A 314 -17.17 15.20 -6.40
CA ARG A 314 -17.60 16.29 -7.30
C ARG A 314 -18.89 16.94 -6.79
N VAL A 315 -19.86 16.12 -6.37
CA VAL A 315 -21.13 16.59 -5.78
C VAL A 315 -20.89 17.32 -4.46
N VAL A 316 -19.99 16.83 -3.60
CA VAL A 316 -19.59 17.50 -2.37
C VAL A 316 -19.05 18.90 -2.67
N GLY A 317 -18.12 19.01 -3.61
CA GLY A 317 -17.55 20.30 -4.03
C GLY A 317 -18.61 21.28 -4.51
N ASP A 318 -19.54 20.83 -5.36
CA ASP A 318 -20.60 21.69 -5.89
C ASP A 318 -21.59 22.13 -4.80
N VAL A 319 -21.98 21.24 -3.88
CA VAL A 319 -22.82 21.61 -2.72
C VAL A 319 -22.10 22.61 -1.82
N VAL A 320 -20.82 22.41 -1.53
CA VAL A 320 -19.99 23.33 -0.72
C VAL A 320 -19.92 24.71 -1.35
N VAL A 321 -19.64 24.79 -2.65
CA VAL A 321 -19.56 26.06 -3.40
C VAL A 321 -20.90 26.77 -3.43
N ARG A 322 -21.98 26.06 -3.79
CA ARG A 322 -23.32 26.66 -3.90
C ARG A 322 -23.87 27.10 -2.55
N THR A 323 -23.56 26.38 -1.48
CA THR A 323 -23.91 26.74 -0.10
C THR A 323 -23.19 28.01 0.35
N GLY A 324 -22.01 28.30 -0.21
CA GLY A 324 -21.12 29.34 0.32
C GLY A 324 -20.63 28.96 1.72
N ALA A 325 -20.31 27.68 1.93
CA ALA A 325 -19.92 27.17 3.22
C ALA A 325 -18.66 27.88 3.76
N ASP A 326 -18.64 28.11 5.07
CA ASP A 326 -17.51 28.69 5.80
C ASP A 326 -16.52 27.62 6.27
N LEU A 327 -16.96 26.35 6.32
CA LEU A 327 -16.21 25.21 6.81
C LEU A 327 -16.72 23.91 6.18
N TYR A 328 -15.81 23.02 5.81
CA TYR A 328 -16.11 21.62 5.53
C TYR A 328 -15.69 20.75 6.71
N LEU A 329 -16.63 19.95 7.23
CA LEU A 329 -16.39 18.95 8.26
C LEU A 329 -16.46 17.57 7.63
N ASP A 330 -15.42 16.76 7.84
CA ASP A 330 -15.39 15.37 7.41
C ASP A 330 -15.32 14.44 8.62
N GLY A 331 -16.35 13.60 8.75
CA GLY A 331 -16.55 12.65 9.83
C GLY A 331 -15.68 11.39 9.73
N GLY A 332 -14.78 11.30 8.75
CA GLY A 332 -13.88 10.17 8.56
C GLY A 332 -14.43 9.11 7.59
N ASP A 333 -13.61 8.11 7.31
CA ASP A 333 -13.81 7.08 6.30
C ASP A 333 -13.88 7.66 4.88
N ILE A 334 -12.89 8.50 4.58
CA ILE A 334 -12.62 8.95 3.20
C ILE A 334 -12.17 7.76 2.34
N THR A 335 -11.43 6.81 2.91
CA THR A 335 -10.89 5.63 2.23
C THR A 335 -11.70 4.36 2.51
N MET A 336 -11.49 3.28 1.74
CA MET A 336 -12.12 1.98 1.98
C MET A 336 -11.28 1.08 2.88
N THR A 337 -9.96 1.22 2.87
CA THR A 337 -9.04 0.34 3.62
C THR A 337 -7.91 1.12 4.31
N GLY A 338 -7.69 2.39 3.93
CA GLY A 338 -6.63 3.22 4.49
C GLY A 338 -5.24 2.79 4.01
N THR A 339 -5.13 2.29 2.79
CA THR A 339 -3.84 2.01 2.15
C THR A 339 -3.21 3.29 1.61
N PRO A 340 -1.88 3.37 1.45
CA PRO A 340 -1.23 4.55 0.87
C PRO A 340 -1.71 4.88 -0.56
N ALA A 341 -2.18 3.89 -1.33
CA ALA A 341 -2.72 4.11 -2.67
C ALA A 341 -4.06 4.87 -2.63
N GLU A 342 -4.85 4.71 -1.57
CA GLU A 342 -6.13 5.39 -1.38
C GLU A 342 -5.97 6.84 -0.91
N ASN A 343 -4.75 7.33 -0.67
CA ASN A 343 -4.50 8.75 -0.45
C ASN A 343 -4.97 9.61 -1.64
N TYR A 344 -5.03 9.02 -2.84
CA TYR A 344 -5.67 9.65 -4.00
C TYR A 344 -7.14 10.06 -3.74
N CYS A 345 -7.89 9.31 -2.93
CA CYS A 345 -9.29 9.62 -2.59
C CYS A 345 -9.38 10.93 -1.78
N VAL A 346 -8.42 11.15 -0.87
CA VAL A 346 -8.28 12.40 -0.12
C VAL A 346 -7.94 13.55 -1.07
N ASP A 347 -7.02 13.33 -2.01
CA ASP A 347 -6.62 14.34 -3.01
C ASP A 347 -7.76 14.72 -3.95
N ALA A 348 -8.55 13.72 -4.38
CA ALA A 348 -9.71 13.91 -5.22
C ALA A 348 -10.76 14.76 -4.53
N LEU A 349 -11.09 14.46 -3.26
CA LEU A 349 -12.00 15.31 -2.47
C LEU A 349 -11.44 16.71 -2.26
N ALA A 350 -10.16 16.82 -1.88
CA ALA A 350 -9.50 18.11 -1.65
C ALA A 350 -9.50 19.01 -2.89
N HIS A 351 -9.40 18.44 -4.09
CA HIS A 351 -9.46 19.16 -5.37
C HIS A 351 -10.85 19.72 -5.70
N GLN A 352 -11.92 19.11 -5.19
CA GLN A 352 -13.28 19.59 -5.43
C GLN A 352 -13.68 20.71 -4.46
N LEU A 353 -12.94 20.85 -3.36
CA LEU A 353 -13.20 21.88 -2.34
C LEU A 353 -12.45 23.19 -2.68
N PRO A 354 -13.02 24.37 -2.37
CA PRO A 354 -12.34 25.64 -2.60
C PRO A 354 -11.00 25.75 -1.86
N ASP A 355 -9.97 26.29 -2.52
CA ASP A 355 -8.59 26.39 -1.99
C ASP A 355 -8.50 26.97 -0.57
N ARG A 356 -9.29 28.01 -0.29
CA ARG A 356 -9.26 28.75 1.00
C ARG A 356 -10.32 28.28 2.00
N LEU A 357 -11.12 27.29 1.66
CA LEU A 357 -12.12 26.77 2.57
C LEU A 357 -11.41 26.05 3.74
N PRO A 358 -11.68 26.45 5.00
CA PRO A 358 -11.30 25.67 6.17
C PRO A 358 -11.88 24.26 6.09
N ARG A 359 -11.05 23.25 6.40
CA ARG A 359 -11.40 21.83 6.30
C ARG A 359 -10.95 21.11 7.55
N VAL A 360 -11.86 20.40 8.22
CA VAL A 360 -11.56 19.57 9.38
C VAL A 360 -11.85 18.11 9.07
N LEU A 361 -10.93 17.24 9.46
CA LEU A 361 -11.08 15.78 9.33
C LEU A 361 -10.78 15.12 10.69
N ILE A 362 -11.59 14.11 11.00
CA ILE A 362 -11.21 13.07 11.97
C ILE A 362 -10.95 11.75 11.23
N LYS A 363 -10.04 10.93 11.74
CA LYS A 363 -9.80 9.60 11.17
C LYS A 363 -10.98 8.67 11.52
N GLY A 364 -11.63 8.06 10.52
CA GLY A 364 -12.57 6.96 10.76
C GLY A 364 -11.87 5.60 10.90
N ASN A 365 -12.59 4.48 10.95
CA ASN A 365 -11.96 3.16 11.05
C ASN A 365 -11.49 2.59 9.72
N HIS A 366 -12.07 2.94 8.57
CA HIS A 366 -11.50 2.58 7.27
C HIS A 366 -10.26 3.43 6.93
N ASP A 367 -10.11 4.61 7.53
CA ASP A 367 -8.90 5.41 7.40
C ASP A 367 -7.74 4.93 8.28
N SER A 368 -6.52 5.26 7.83
CA SER A 368 -5.28 4.99 8.56
C SER A 368 -4.62 6.24 9.13
N LEU A 369 -3.65 6.07 10.03
CA LEU A 369 -2.75 7.15 10.42
C LEU A 369 -1.95 7.69 9.21
N ASP A 370 -1.78 6.90 8.16
CA ASP A 370 -1.19 7.39 6.90
C ASP A 370 -2.15 8.33 6.16
N THR A 371 -3.42 7.96 6.04
CA THR A 371 -4.50 8.77 5.49
C THR A 371 -4.62 10.11 6.23
N ALA A 372 -4.62 10.06 7.57
CA ALA A 372 -4.64 11.25 8.41
C ALA A 372 -3.41 12.15 8.20
N ARG A 373 -2.20 11.57 8.13
CA ARG A 373 -0.96 12.32 7.84
C ARG A 373 -0.97 12.94 6.45
N HIS A 374 -1.48 12.21 5.45
CA HIS A 374 -1.61 12.69 4.08
C HIS A 374 -2.58 13.87 3.99
N ALA A 375 -3.77 13.76 4.59
CA ALA A 375 -4.74 14.85 4.66
C ALA A 375 -4.14 16.10 5.32
N ALA A 376 -3.42 15.94 6.44
CA ALA A 376 -2.73 17.06 7.08
C ALA A 376 -1.69 17.70 6.15
N SER A 377 -0.95 16.90 5.37
CA SER A 377 0.03 17.39 4.40
C SER A 377 -0.58 18.15 3.22
N THR A 378 -1.87 17.91 2.93
CA THR A 378 -2.63 18.58 1.86
C THR A 378 -3.48 19.74 2.37
N GLY A 379 -3.25 20.19 3.61
CA GLY A 379 -3.83 21.42 4.17
C GLY A 379 -5.11 21.22 5.00
N TRP A 380 -5.50 19.98 5.28
CA TRP A 380 -6.60 19.71 6.20
C TRP A 380 -6.17 19.93 7.65
N THR A 381 -7.10 20.43 8.45
CA THR A 381 -6.97 20.42 9.91
C THR A 381 -7.41 19.06 10.41
N VAL A 382 -6.46 18.19 10.74
CA VAL A 382 -6.76 16.84 11.23
C VAL A 382 -6.76 16.82 12.75
N LEU A 383 -7.88 16.43 13.36
CA LEU A 383 -8.02 16.28 14.80
C LEU A 383 -7.37 14.97 15.26
N ALA A 384 -6.08 15.05 15.61
CA ALA A 384 -5.30 13.93 16.15
C ALA A 384 -5.54 13.72 17.66
N ASP A 385 -5.75 14.81 18.39
CA ASP A 385 -6.12 14.86 19.80
C ASP A 385 -6.58 16.28 20.17
N GLY A 386 -7.55 16.38 21.08
CA GLY A 386 -7.94 17.65 21.68
C GLY A 386 -8.93 18.48 20.86
N THR A 387 -8.60 19.77 20.67
CA THR A 387 -9.56 20.80 20.26
C THR A 387 -8.93 21.80 19.30
N VAL A 388 -9.68 22.22 18.29
CA VAL A 388 -9.29 23.28 17.35
C VAL A 388 -10.34 24.37 17.27
N GLU A 389 -9.92 25.62 17.08
CA GLU A 389 -10.80 26.74 16.75
C GLU A 389 -10.63 27.07 15.26
N ILE A 390 -11.72 27.01 14.51
CA ILE A 390 -11.70 27.19 13.05
C ILE A 390 -13.06 27.73 12.57
N ALA A 391 -13.03 28.71 11.66
CA ALA A 391 -14.23 29.40 11.16
C ALA A 391 -15.16 29.95 12.27
N GLY A 392 -14.60 30.31 13.44
CA GLY A 392 -15.36 30.81 14.59
C GLY A 392 -16.00 29.72 15.46
N LEU A 393 -15.77 28.45 15.17
CA LEU A 393 -16.26 27.31 15.94
C LEU A 393 -15.13 26.60 16.65
N ARG A 394 -15.38 26.14 17.87
CA ARG A 394 -14.48 25.28 18.62
C ARG A 394 -14.92 23.83 18.51
N ILE A 395 -14.02 22.99 18.00
CA ILE A 395 -14.32 21.60 17.64
C ILE A 395 -13.38 20.67 18.40
N HIS A 396 -13.96 19.77 19.18
CA HIS A 396 -13.28 18.71 19.89
C HIS A 396 -13.45 17.38 19.15
N GLY A 397 -12.44 16.52 19.17
CA GLY A 397 -12.53 15.22 18.51
C GLY A 397 -11.23 14.43 18.57
N GLY A 398 -11.22 13.30 17.87
CA GLY A 398 -10.03 12.45 17.80
C GLY A 398 -10.17 11.32 16.78
N PRO A 399 -9.05 10.65 16.46
CA PRO A 399 -9.01 9.59 15.48
C PRO A 399 -9.59 8.30 16.05
N ASP A 400 -10.49 7.63 15.32
CA ASP A 400 -10.97 6.31 15.71
C ASP A 400 -9.78 5.36 15.91
N PRO A 401 -9.65 4.66 17.06
CA PRO A 401 -8.45 3.88 17.35
C PRO A 401 -8.35 2.60 16.50
N ARG A 402 -9.44 2.24 15.80
CA ARG A 402 -9.55 1.01 15.01
C ARG A 402 -9.12 1.23 13.56
N ARG A 403 -8.84 0.11 12.91
CA ARG A 403 -8.66 -0.06 11.48
C ARG A 403 -9.46 -1.25 10.95
N THR A 404 -10.38 -0.95 10.06
CA THR A 404 -11.09 -1.93 9.25
C THR A 404 -10.33 -2.09 7.94
N VAL A 405 -9.76 -3.26 7.74
CA VAL A 405 -9.04 -3.60 6.51
C VAL A 405 -9.94 -4.52 5.69
N PHE A 406 -10.25 -4.14 4.46
CA PHE A 406 -11.11 -4.95 3.60
C PHE A 406 -10.55 -6.38 3.46
N GLY A 407 -11.40 -7.39 3.63
CA GLY A 407 -11.00 -8.81 3.63
C GLY A 407 -10.44 -9.34 4.96
N VAL A 408 -10.30 -8.49 5.99
CA VAL A 408 -9.93 -8.89 7.35
C VAL A 408 -11.16 -8.81 8.24
N SER A 409 -11.51 -9.92 8.90
CA SER A 409 -12.74 -10.01 9.70
C SER A 409 -12.67 -9.29 11.05
N GLU A 410 -11.47 -9.08 11.59
CA GLU A 410 -11.28 -8.46 12.91
C GLU A 410 -10.65 -7.06 12.78
N PRO A 411 -11.19 -6.04 13.48
CA PRO A 411 -10.59 -4.71 13.50
C PRO A 411 -9.18 -4.73 14.09
N VAL A 412 -8.25 -4.09 13.41
CA VAL A 412 -6.88 -3.89 13.88
C VAL A 412 -6.84 -2.64 14.77
N LEU A 413 -6.21 -2.69 15.94
CA LEU A 413 -5.97 -1.49 16.75
C LEU A 413 -4.69 -0.82 16.29
N GLU A 414 -4.78 0.33 15.63
CA GLU A 414 -3.61 1.01 15.06
C GLU A 414 -2.77 1.72 16.11
N THR A 415 -3.41 2.27 17.15
CA THR A 415 -2.75 2.94 18.28
C THR A 415 -2.61 2.05 19.51
N GLY A 416 -3.18 0.84 19.48
CA GLY A 416 -3.28 -0.08 20.62
C GLY A 416 -4.31 0.34 21.68
N GLU A 417 -4.95 1.51 21.54
CA GLU A 417 -6.07 1.96 22.36
C GLU A 417 -7.33 1.18 21.97
N THR A 418 -8.11 0.72 22.95
CA THR A 418 -9.41 0.09 22.68
C THR A 418 -10.50 1.14 22.46
N ALA A 419 -11.59 0.75 21.78
CA ALA A 419 -12.79 1.60 21.62
C ALA A 419 -13.33 2.16 22.96
N ALA A 420 -13.27 1.35 24.02
CA ALA A 420 -13.72 1.76 25.36
C ALA A 420 -12.79 2.78 26.01
N GLU A 421 -11.48 2.58 25.89
CA GLU A 421 -10.46 3.53 26.38
C GLU A 421 -10.56 4.87 25.64
N PHE A 422 -10.70 4.83 24.31
CA PHE A 422 -10.90 6.01 23.49
C PHE A 422 -12.14 6.81 23.90
N GLY A 423 -13.30 6.15 24.03
CA GLY A 423 -14.53 6.82 24.47
C GLY A 423 -14.43 7.42 25.87
N ALA A 424 -13.75 6.72 26.80
CA ALA A 424 -13.52 7.23 28.16
C ALA A 424 -12.58 8.45 28.16
N ARG A 425 -11.53 8.43 27.33
CA ARG A 425 -10.61 9.57 27.17
C ARG A 425 -11.30 10.78 26.57
N MET A 426 -12.06 10.61 25.48
CA MET A 426 -12.85 11.68 24.86
C MET A 426 -13.83 12.33 25.85
N ALA A 427 -14.48 11.53 26.70
CA ALA A 427 -15.35 12.06 27.75
C ALA A 427 -14.60 12.83 28.85
N ALA A 428 -13.40 12.39 29.22
CA ALA A 428 -12.58 13.08 30.21
C ALA A 428 -12.08 14.45 29.70
N GLU A 429 -11.79 14.55 28.40
CA GLU A 429 -11.31 15.77 27.74
C GLU A 429 -12.44 16.78 27.46
N ALA A 430 -13.65 16.30 27.14
CA ALA A 430 -14.77 17.12 26.66
C ALA A 430 -15.12 18.33 27.55
N CYS A 431 -15.11 18.19 28.88
CA CYS A 431 -15.47 19.30 29.78
C CYS A 431 -14.42 20.42 29.80
N GLY A 432 -13.14 20.08 29.61
CA GLY A 432 -12.07 21.07 29.49
C GLY A 432 -11.95 21.65 28.09
N ALA A 433 -12.43 20.91 27.08
CA ALA A 433 -12.48 21.35 25.70
C ALA A 433 -13.49 22.49 25.49
N GLU A 434 -14.58 22.52 26.28
CA GLU A 434 -15.70 23.48 26.21
C GLU A 434 -16.19 23.71 24.75
N ALA A 435 -16.11 22.68 23.91
CA ALA A 435 -16.30 22.79 22.48
C ALA A 435 -17.77 23.00 22.08
N ASP A 436 -18.00 23.71 20.97
CA ASP A 436 -19.31 23.89 20.36
C ASP A 436 -19.78 22.59 19.69
N ILE A 437 -18.81 21.84 19.14
CA ILE A 437 -19.02 20.60 18.40
C ILE A 437 -18.05 19.54 18.92
N THR A 438 -18.53 18.32 19.15
CA THR A 438 -17.67 17.14 19.23
C THR A 438 -17.83 16.30 17.96
N LEU A 439 -16.76 16.20 17.17
CA LEU A 439 -16.69 15.41 15.95
C LEU A 439 -16.00 14.08 16.27
N ILE A 440 -16.74 12.98 16.23
CA ILE A 440 -16.25 11.63 16.51
C ILE A 440 -16.89 10.66 15.53
N HIS A 441 -16.11 9.82 14.88
CA HIS A 441 -16.55 9.02 13.74
C HIS A 441 -17.67 8.04 14.14
N ASP A 442 -17.40 7.17 15.12
CA ASP A 442 -18.39 6.24 15.65
C ASP A 442 -19.23 6.89 16.78
N PRO A 443 -20.56 7.01 16.62
CA PRO A 443 -21.43 7.62 17.62
C PRO A 443 -21.33 6.97 19.02
N ARG A 444 -20.92 5.70 19.09
CA ARG A 444 -20.74 4.96 20.36
C ARG A 444 -19.59 5.53 21.19
N HIS A 445 -18.58 6.11 20.54
CA HIS A 445 -17.45 6.73 21.24
C HIS A 445 -17.77 8.15 21.75
N ALA A 446 -18.76 8.84 21.16
CA ALA A 446 -19.24 10.13 21.64
C ALA A 446 -20.21 10.02 22.82
N GLN A 447 -20.87 8.86 22.98
CA GLN A 447 -21.89 8.66 24.01
C GLN A 447 -21.42 8.97 25.44
N PRO A 448 -20.26 8.50 25.92
CA PRO A 448 -19.81 8.82 27.28
C PRO A 448 -19.64 10.33 27.49
N ALA A 449 -19.19 11.07 26.47
CA ALA A 449 -19.04 12.52 26.55
C ALA A 449 -20.40 13.25 26.59
N LEU A 450 -21.38 12.82 25.77
CA LEU A 450 -22.76 13.31 25.82
C LEU A 450 -23.43 13.01 27.18
N GLU A 451 -23.13 11.86 27.78
CA GLU A 451 -23.62 11.48 29.09
C GLU A 451 -23.06 12.34 30.20
N THR A 452 -21.88 12.96 30.07
CA THR A 452 -21.36 13.90 31.08
C THR A 452 -22.14 15.22 31.08
N GLY A 453 -22.68 15.64 29.92
CA GLY A 453 -23.29 16.95 29.70
C GLY A 453 -22.30 18.03 29.27
N CYS A 454 -21.06 17.64 28.95
CA CYS A 454 -20.02 18.55 28.48
C CYS A 454 -19.97 18.72 26.96
N VAL A 455 -20.72 17.89 26.21
CA VAL A 455 -20.84 17.98 24.76
C VAL A 455 -22.22 18.54 24.41
N PRO A 456 -22.33 19.78 23.92
CA PRO A 456 -23.61 20.35 23.54
C PRO A 456 -24.16 19.69 22.26
N PHE A 457 -23.28 19.40 21.29
CA PHE A 457 -23.65 18.79 20.02
C PHE A 457 -22.57 17.83 19.52
N ALA A 458 -22.93 16.57 19.29
CA ALA A 458 -22.06 15.55 18.73
C ALA A 458 -22.42 15.26 17.26
N LEU A 459 -21.41 15.29 16.40
CA LEU A 459 -21.48 14.92 14.98
C LEU A 459 -20.68 13.63 14.74
N SER A 460 -21.29 12.70 14.01
CA SER A 460 -20.71 11.38 13.73
C SER A 460 -21.11 10.85 12.36
N GLY A 461 -20.47 9.75 11.94
CA GLY A 461 -20.81 8.95 10.75
C GLY A 461 -20.91 7.48 11.10
N HIS A 462 -20.12 6.63 10.42
CA HIS A 462 -19.87 5.20 10.70
C HIS A 462 -21.06 4.25 10.45
N TRP A 463 -22.28 4.65 10.77
CA TRP A 463 -23.46 3.79 10.68
C TRP A 463 -24.04 3.69 9.27
N HIS A 464 -23.56 4.52 8.34
CA HIS A 464 -24.10 4.67 6.98
C HIS A 464 -25.62 4.88 7.00
N ARG A 465 -26.11 5.54 8.06
CA ARG A 465 -27.52 5.78 8.29
C ARG A 465 -27.67 7.05 9.11
N ARG A 466 -28.52 7.94 8.60
CA ARG A 466 -28.86 9.18 9.30
C ARG A 466 -29.63 8.91 10.60
N VAL A 467 -29.22 9.57 11.68
CA VAL A 467 -29.95 9.64 12.96
C VAL A 467 -29.96 11.06 13.48
N GLY A 468 -31.14 11.55 13.90
CA GLY A 468 -31.31 12.88 14.43
C GLY A 468 -31.35 14.00 13.37
N PRO A 469 -31.17 15.26 13.77
CA PRO A 469 -30.67 15.70 15.09
C PRO A 469 -31.68 15.43 16.20
N GLU A 470 -31.24 14.84 17.30
CA GLU A 470 -32.13 14.50 18.43
C GLU A 470 -31.49 14.87 19.77
N PRO A 471 -32.27 15.25 20.80
CA PRO A 471 -31.77 15.29 22.16
C PRO A 471 -31.30 13.89 22.56
N PHE A 472 -30.06 13.75 22.99
CA PHE A 472 -29.50 12.46 23.40
C PHE A 472 -28.66 12.65 24.66
N ALA A 473 -28.94 11.84 25.68
CA ALA A 473 -28.39 12.00 27.03
C ALA A 473 -28.56 13.44 27.55
N ARG A 474 -27.46 14.20 27.71
CA ARG A 474 -27.49 15.60 28.16
C ARG A 474 -27.15 16.62 27.05
N GLY A 475 -27.00 16.17 25.81
CA GLY A 475 -26.66 17.00 24.65
C GLY A 475 -27.56 16.70 23.46
N ILE A 476 -27.04 16.94 22.26
CA ILE A 476 -27.69 16.65 20.98
C ILE A 476 -26.79 15.70 20.20
N ARG A 477 -27.37 14.70 19.54
CA ARG A 477 -26.64 13.80 18.64
C ARG A 477 -27.17 13.95 17.22
N TYR A 478 -26.24 14.03 16.27
CA TYR A 478 -26.52 13.83 14.86
C TYR A 478 -25.52 12.84 14.26
N VAL A 479 -26.05 11.81 13.61
CA VAL A 479 -25.25 10.85 12.84
C VAL A 479 -25.57 11.08 11.38
N SER A 480 -24.56 11.47 10.60
CA SER A 480 -24.66 11.59 9.15
C SER A 480 -24.78 10.21 8.51
N SER A 481 -25.49 10.11 7.39
CA SER A 481 -25.40 8.92 6.54
C SER A 481 -24.08 8.93 5.74
N THR A 482 -23.89 7.92 4.90
CA THR A 482 -22.72 7.84 4.00
C THR A 482 -22.79 8.87 2.89
N THR A 483 -21.72 9.63 2.69
CA THR A 483 -21.53 10.55 1.56
C THR A 483 -21.12 9.82 0.29
N GLY A 484 -20.56 8.61 0.39
CA GLY A 484 -20.18 7.80 -0.76
C GLY A 484 -21.28 6.84 -1.27
N GLY A 485 -22.39 6.68 -0.55
CA GLY A 485 -23.34 5.61 -0.82
C GLY A 485 -22.74 4.22 -0.53
N ALA A 486 -21.89 4.15 0.49
CA ALA A 486 -21.19 2.96 0.91
C ALA A 486 -22.16 1.95 1.53
N LEU A 487 -22.35 0.82 0.85
CA LEU A 487 -23.11 -0.31 1.37
C LEU A 487 -22.15 -1.31 2.02
N ALA A 488 -22.55 -1.90 3.15
CA ALA A 488 -21.76 -2.93 3.81
C ALA A 488 -21.39 -4.06 2.82
N ASP A 489 -20.13 -4.50 2.89
CA ASP A 489 -19.55 -5.55 2.04
C ASP A 489 -19.56 -5.26 0.53
N ALA A 490 -19.73 -3.99 0.12
CA ALA A 490 -19.68 -3.56 -1.27
C ALA A 490 -18.53 -2.59 -1.53
N LEU A 491 -17.95 -2.68 -2.74
CA LEU A 491 -17.08 -1.63 -3.24
C LEU A 491 -17.93 -0.39 -3.59
N THR A 492 -17.44 0.76 -3.16
CA THR A 492 -18.13 2.05 -3.32
C THR A 492 -17.78 2.81 -4.61
N PRO A 493 -16.60 2.64 -5.26
CA PRO A 493 -16.37 3.21 -6.59
C PRO A 493 -17.48 2.84 -7.58
N GLY A 494 -17.81 3.77 -8.48
CA GLY A 494 -18.89 3.59 -9.45
C GLY A 494 -20.19 4.32 -9.05
N PRO A 495 -21.30 4.00 -9.74
CA PRO A 495 -22.62 4.44 -9.35
C PRO A 495 -22.99 3.96 -7.94
N LEU A 496 -23.80 4.76 -7.24
CA LEU A 496 -24.19 4.55 -5.83
C LEU A 496 -24.82 3.17 -5.59
N LYS A 497 -24.46 2.54 -4.47
CA LYS A 497 -25.03 1.25 -4.01
C LYS A 497 -26.18 1.42 -3.01
N MET A 498 -26.26 2.62 -2.44
CA MET A 498 -27.35 3.11 -1.60
C MET A 498 -27.37 4.64 -1.67
N PRO A 499 -28.46 5.31 -1.27
CA PRO A 499 -28.51 6.76 -1.28
C PRO A 499 -27.34 7.39 -0.49
N ALA A 500 -26.73 8.40 -1.08
CA ALA A 500 -25.64 9.16 -0.48
C ALA A 500 -26.17 10.48 0.11
N GLU A 501 -25.58 10.94 1.21
CA GLU A 501 -26.03 12.16 1.89
C GLU A 501 -24.91 13.11 2.30
N LEU A 502 -25.25 14.40 2.30
CA LEU A 502 -24.48 15.52 2.82
C LEU A 502 -25.38 16.38 3.70
N SER A 503 -24.83 17.01 4.72
CA SER A 503 -25.61 17.84 5.65
C SER A 503 -25.08 19.26 5.71
N ILE A 504 -25.94 20.23 5.40
CA ILE A 504 -25.67 21.66 5.55
C ILE A 504 -26.16 22.07 6.93
N ILE A 505 -25.26 22.45 7.83
CA ILE A 505 -25.56 22.79 9.22
C ILE A 505 -25.20 24.26 9.46
N ARG A 506 -26.11 24.99 10.11
CA ARG A 506 -25.90 26.40 10.47
C ARG A 506 -25.70 26.56 11.97
N PHE A 507 -24.77 27.43 12.36
CA PHE A 507 -24.43 27.74 13.73
C PHE A 507 -24.53 29.24 13.98
N ASP A 508 -24.93 29.60 15.19
CA ASP A 508 -24.86 30.98 15.67
C ASP A 508 -23.38 31.36 15.88
N ALA A 509 -22.90 32.40 15.18
CA ALA A 509 -21.47 32.73 15.21
C ALA A 509 -20.98 33.27 16.57
N ASP A 510 -21.89 33.79 17.41
CA ASP A 510 -21.55 34.34 18.72
C ASP A 510 -21.46 33.25 19.80
N THR A 511 -22.32 32.23 19.70
CA THR A 511 -22.49 31.20 20.75
C THR A 511 -22.03 29.81 20.34
N GLY A 512 -21.74 29.58 19.05
CA GLY A 512 -21.43 28.26 18.50
C GLY A 512 -22.63 27.29 18.49
N ALA A 513 -23.82 27.72 18.92
CA ALA A 513 -24.97 26.85 19.05
C ALA A 513 -25.52 26.43 17.67
N PRO A 514 -25.87 25.15 17.45
CA PRO A 514 -26.48 24.72 16.21
C PRO A 514 -27.90 25.28 16.06
N LEU A 515 -28.21 25.79 14.87
CA LEU A 515 -29.48 26.45 14.54
C LEU A 515 -30.43 25.52 13.78
N ASP A 516 -30.00 25.06 12.61
CA ASP A 516 -30.75 24.14 11.75
C ASP A 516 -29.82 23.32 10.86
N LEU A 517 -30.35 22.21 10.33
CA LEU A 517 -29.73 21.49 9.22
C LEU A 517 -30.67 21.33 8.03
N GLN A 518 -30.06 21.12 6.87
CA GLN A 518 -30.71 20.64 5.65
C GLN A 518 -29.88 19.48 5.09
N VAL A 519 -30.54 18.38 4.75
CA VAL A 519 -29.88 17.22 4.15
C VAL A 519 -30.03 17.29 2.64
N VAL A 520 -28.94 16.99 1.94
CA VAL A 520 -28.91 16.73 0.50
C VAL A 520 -28.80 15.23 0.32
N THR A 521 -29.71 14.63 -0.44
CA THR A 521 -29.69 13.20 -0.75
C THR A 521 -29.47 13.02 -2.26
N VAL A 522 -28.50 12.18 -2.63
CA VAL A 522 -28.30 11.68 -3.99
C VAL A 522 -28.78 10.23 -4.04
N ASP A 523 -29.81 9.98 -4.82
CA ASP A 523 -30.42 8.67 -4.98
C ASP A 523 -29.65 7.80 -6.00
N MET A 524 -29.91 6.49 -5.96
CA MET A 524 -29.23 5.51 -6.84
C MET A 524 -29.61 5.66 -8.33
N ASP A 525 -30.58 6.50 -8.66
CA ASP A 525 -30.95 6.88 -10.03
C ASP A 525 -30.38 8.24 -10.44
N ALA A 526 -29.40 8.75 -9.67
CA ALA A 526 -28.81 10.08 -9.79
C ALA A 526 -29.78 11.23 -9.52
N GLY A 527 -30.97 10.96 -8.99
CA GLY A 527 -31.87 11.98 -8.46
C GLY A 527 -31.22 12.72 -7.28
N VAL A 528 -31.48 14.03 -7.17
CA VAL A 528 -31.01 14.83 -6.03
C VAL A 528 -32.20 15.49 -5.36
N THR A 529 -32.27 15.39 -4.05
CA THR A 529 -33.34 16.01 -3.25
C THR A 529 -32.79 16.76 -2.05
N PHE A 530 -33.54 17.75 -1.59
CA PHE A 530 -33.25 18.52 -0.39
C PHE A 530 -34.36 18.28 0.63
N SER A 531 -33.98 17.96 1.87
CA SER A 531 -34.94 17.98 2.97
C SER A 531 -35.44 19.41 3.22
N ALA A 532 -36.57 19.53 3.91
CA ALA A 532 -36.90 20.77 4.59
C ALA A 532 -35.80 21.11 5.61
N ARG A 533 -35.59 22.40 5.89
CA ARG A 533 -34.72 22.80 7.01
C ARG A 533 -35.36 22.39 8.33
N GLU A 534 -34.62 21.63 9.11
CA GLU A 534 -35.02 21.17 10.44
C GLU A 534 -34.25 21.95 11.50
N THR A 535 -34.96 22.57 12.46
CA THR A 535 -34.34 23.24 13.59
C THR A 535 -33.68 22.22 14.50
N VAL A 536 -32.42 22.46 14.88
CA VAL A 536 -31.73 21.60 15.84
C VAL A 536 -32.40 21.75 17.21
N PRO A 537 -32.85 20.66 17.84
CA PRO A 537 -33.58 20.73 19.10
C PRO A 537 -32.65 21.22 20.22
N ARG A 538 -33.24 21.75 21.29
CA ARG A 538 -32.47 22.06 22.51
C ARG A 538 -32.13 20.77 23.26
N PRO A 539 -31.02 20.73 24.01
CA PRO A 539 -30.74 19.63 24.92
C PRO A 539 -31.90 19.40 25.89
N GLY A 540 -32.29 18.15 26.08
CA GLY A 540 -33.44 17.75 26.88
C GLY A 540 -33.39 16.26 27.21
N PRO A 541 -34.22 15.78 28.16
CA PRO A 541 -34.26 14.37 28.49
C PRO A 541 -34.56 13.55 27.23
N TRP A 542 -33.65 12.65 26.88
CA TRP A 542 -33.87 11.73 25.76
C TRP A 542 -35.10 10.87 26.06
N ALA A 543 -36.11 10.99 25.21
CA ALA A 543 -37.20 10.04 25.13
C ALA A 543 -36.89 9.11 23.96
N PRO A 544 -36.76 7.78 24.16
CA PRO A 544 -36.71 6.85 23.05
C PRO A 544 -37.93 7.10 22.16
N ALA A 545 -37.75 7.15 20.84
CA ALA A 545 -38.88 7.19 19.93
C ALA A 545 -39.82 6.02 20.24
N GLU A 546 -41.13 6.27 20.31
CA GLU A 546 -42.13 5.21 20.44
C GLU A 546 -42.00 4.26 19.25
N ASP A 547 -41.68 3.00 19.52
CA ASP A 547 -41.59 1.95 18.52
C ASP A 547 -43.00 1.69 17.93
N PRO A 548 -43.26 1.99 16.64
CA PRO A 548 -44.58 1.82 16.04
C PRO A 548 -45.06 0.36 16.07
N GLU A 549 -44.15 -0.60 16.21
CA GLU A 549 -44.47 -2.03 16.22
C GLU A 549 -44.85 -2.57 17.61
N ALA A 550 -44.56 -1.84 18.69
CA ALA A 550 -44.88 -2.27 20.06
C ALA A 550 -46.39 -2.20 20.38
N GLY A 551 -47.16 -1.39 19.63
CA GLY A 551 -48.61 -1.25 19.79
C GLY A 551 -49.43 -2.41 19.20
N ALA A 552 -48.85 -3.20 18.29
CA ALA A 552 -49.58 -4.26 17.58
C ALA A 552 -49.58 -5.62 18.32
N GLN A 553 -48.77 -5.78 19.37
CA GLN A 553 -48.70 -7.02 20.16
C GLN A 553 -49.57 -6.99 21.43
N ALA A 554 -50.26 -5.88 21.73
CA ALA A 554 -51.04 -5.74 22.96
C ALA A 554 -52.53 -6.20 22.87
N ASP A 555 -53.06 -6.42 21.66
CA ASP A 555 -54.49 -6.75 21.45
C ASP A 555 -54.77 -8.24 21.16
N GLY A 556 -53.80 -9.13 21.39
CA GLY A 556 -53.96 -10.57 21.21
C GLY A 556 -53.88 -11.34 22.52
N GLY A 557 -54.99 -11.45 23.25
CA GLY A 557 -55.12 -12.49 24.28
C GLY A 557 -56.58 -12.88 24.49
N PRO A 558 -56.86 -13.97 25.24
CA PRO A 558 -56.10 -15.20 25.46
C PRO A 558 -56.44 -16.33 24.48
#